data_AF-A0A961G8W9-F1
#
_entry.id   AF-A0A961G8W9-F1
#
_cell.length_a   1.000
_cell.length_b   1.000
_cell.length_c   1.000
_cell.angle_alpha   90.00
_cell.angle_beta   90.00
_cell.angle_gamma   90.00
#
_symmetry.space_group_name_H-M   'P 1'
#
loop_
_entity.id
_entity.type
_entity.pdbx_description
1 polymer ?
#
loop_
_entity_poly.entity_id
_entity_poly.type
_entity_poly.pdbx_seq_one_letter_code
_entity_poly.pdbx_strand_id
1 'polypeptide(L)'
;SEPTAGLPADTTAEAWRAQMDAIAGRSIAERLDEWAQLNHGVAQMAEQAVRRRYPDYDDRQVFLVLVRRTYGDDLALQVWPEAARVGR
;
A
#
# COMPACT_ATOMS: atom_id res chain seq x y z
N SER A 1 -28.13 -21.62 14.55
CA SER A 1 -27.06 -21.38 13.55
C SER A 1 -26.19 -20.29 14.09
N GLU A 2 -24.90 -20.56 14.30
CA GLU A 2 -23.95 -19.52 14.71
C GLU A 2 -23.83 -18.45 13.62
N PRO A 3 -23.59 -17.18 13.98
CA PRO A 3 -23.62 -16.10 13.03
C PRO A 3 -22.39 -16.18 12.11
N THR A 4 -22.63 -16.40 10.81
CA THR A 4 -21.67 -16.31 9.70
C THR A 4 -21.30 -14.87 9.33
N ALA A 5 -21.35 -13.93 10.29
CA ALA A 5 -21.04 -12.53 10.04
C ALA A 5 -19.51 -12.38 9.92
N GLY A 6 -19.01 -12.18 8.69
CA GLY A 6 -17.59 -11.93 8.41
C GLY A 6 -16.84 -13.06 7.70
N LEU A 7 -17.46 -14.21 7.46
CA LEU A 7 -16.88 -15.27 6.64
C LEU A 7 -17.00 -14.91 5.13
N PRO A 8 -15.90 -14.85 4.36
CA PRO A 8 -15.98 -14.66 2.92
C PRO A 8 -16.73 -15.81 2.22
N ALA A 9 -17.53 -15.49 1.20
CA ALA A 9 -18.40 -16.46 0.52
C ALA A 9 -17.64 -17.56 -0.24
N ASP A 10 -16.37 -17.32 -0.57
CA ASP A 10 -15.46 -18.23 -1.27
C ASP A 10 -14.53 -19.00 -0.31
N THR A 11 -14.69 -18.82 1.00
CA THR A 11 -13.82 -19.41 2.03
C THR A 11 -14.62 -20.37 2.91
N THR A 12 -14.14 -21.60 3.07
CA THR A 12 -14.77 -22.55 3.99
C THR A 12 -14.57 -22.10 5.44
N ALA A 13 -15.53 -22.43 6.33
CA ALA A 13 -15.41 -22.09 7.74
C ALA A 13 -14.14 -22.65 8.40
N GLU A 14 -13.69 -23.83 7.96
CA GLU A 14 -12.44 -24.44 8.40
C GLU A 14 -11.22 -23.62 7.99
N ALA A 15 -11.13 -23.24 6.71
CA ALA A 15 -10.03 -22.43 6.20
C ALA A 15 -9.99 -21.05 6.87
N TRP A 16 -11.15 -20.43 7.09
CA TRP A 16 -11.25 -19.17 7.80
C TRP A 16 -10.76 -19.27 9.24
N ARG A 17 -11.19 -20.29 9.98
CA ARG A 17 -10.73 -20.53 11.35
C ARG A 17 -9.23 -20.74 11.41
N ALA A 18 -8.68 -21.58 10.52
CA ALA A 18 -7.24 -21.81 10.45
C ALA A 18 -6.45 -20.51 10.16
N GLN A 19 -6.96 -19.66 9.26
CA GLN A 19 -6.35 -18.36 8.98
C GLN A 19 -6.41 -17.42 10.18
N MET A 20 -7.56 -17.32 10.85
CA MET A 20 -7.74 -16.45 12.02
C MET A 20 -6.89 -16.92 13.20
N ASP A 21 -6.80 -18.23 13.45
CA ASP A 21 -5.93 -18.81 14.48
C ASP A 21 -4.46 -18.49 14.19
N ALA A 22 -4.03 -18.59 12.92
CA ALA A 22 -2.68 -18.23 12.50
C ALA A 22 -2.39 -16.72 12.70
N ILE A 23 -3.35 -15.84 12.41
CA ILE A 23 -3.21 -14.39 12.64
C ILE A 23 -3.17 -14.08 14.14
N ALA A 24 -4.03 -14.71 14.93
CA ALA A 24 -4.11 -14.51 16.38
C ALA A 24 -2.86 -15.01 17.11
N GLY A 25 -2.20 -16.04 16.56
CA GLY A 25 -0.96 -16.59 17.09
C GLY A 25 0.29 -15.74 16.86
N ARG A 26 0.23 -14.69 16.02
CA ARG A 26 1.40 -13.83 15.73
C ARG A 26 1.73 -12.92 16.89
N SER A 27 3.01 -12.87 17.24
CA SER A 27 3.58 -11.87 18.15
C SER A 27 3.51 -10.46 17.54
N ILE A 28 3.62 -9.44 18.40
CA ILE A 28 3.70 -8.03 17.95
C ILE A 28 4.87 -7.83 16.99
N ALA A 29 6.02 -8.48 17.25
CA ALA A 29 7.21 -8.35 16.41
C ALA A 29 6.96 -8.89 14.99
N GLU A 30 6.36 -10.08 14.86
CA GLU A 30 6.02 -10.66 13.54
C GLU A 30 5.02 -9.79 12.78
N ARG A 31 4.05 -9.20 13.48
CA ARG A 31 3.07 -8.29 12.86
C ARG A 31 3.72 -7.00 12.36
N LEU A 32 4.72 -6.47 13.09
CA LEU A 32 5.47 -5.30 12.66
C LEU A 32 6.39 -5.60 11.48
N ASP A 33 7.02 -6.77 11.46
CA ASP A 33 7.86 -7.20 10.34
C ASP A 33 7.03 -7.37 9.06
N GLU A 34 5.89 -8.07 9.14
CA GLU A 34 4.95 -8.20 8.02
C GLU A 34 4.43 -6.84 7.56
N TRP A 35 4.07 -5.94 8.50
CA TRP A 35 3.67 -4.58 8.15
C TRP A 35 4.77 -3.84 7.38
N ALA A 36 6.03 -3.94 7.80
CA ALA A 36 7.14 -3.30 7.12
C ALA A 36 7.34 -3.87 5.70
N GLN A 37 7.28 -5.20 5.54
CA GLN A 37 7.39 -5.87 4.25
C GLN A 37 6.27 -5.44 3.29
N LEU A 38 5.03 -5.38 3.77
CA LEU A 38 3.88 -4.96 2.97
C LEU A 38 4.00 -3.50 2.53
N ASN A 39 4.40 -2.60 3.43
CA ASN A 39 4.61 -1.19 3.09
C ASN A 39 5.74 -1.01 2.07
N HIS A 40 6.83 -1.77 2.22
CA HIS A 40 7.92 -1.75 1.26
C HIS A 40 7.44 -2.21 -0.13
N GLY A 41 6.71 -3.32 -0.20
CA GLY A 41 6.16 -3.85 -1.45
C GLY A 41 5.21 -2.86 -2.12
N VAL A 42 4.30 -2.24 -1.37
CA VAL A 42 3.38 -1.22 -1.90
C VAL A 42 4.13 0.01 -2.43
N ALA A 43 5.17 0.47 -1.72
CA ALA A 43 6.00 1.59 -2.18
C ALA A 43 6.71 1.27 -3.51
N GLN A 44 7.29 0.07 -3.64
CA GLN A 44 7.91 -0.38 -4.88
C GLN A 44 6.91 -0.48 -6.02
N MET A 45 5.73 -1.07 -5.77
CA MET A 45 4.68 -1.16 -6.78
C MET A 45 4.21 0.22 -7.27
N ALA A 46 4.06 1.18 -6.35
CA ALA A 46 3.68 2.54 -6.69
C ALA A 46 4.74 3.22 -7.57
N GLU A 47 6.01 3.09 -7.23
CA GLU A 47 7.12 3.62 -8.03
C GLU A 47 7.15 3.01 -9.44
N GLN A 48 7.07 1.69 -9.53
CA GLN A 48 7.05 0.98 -10.81
C GLN A 48 5.85 1.38 -11.67
N ALA A 49 4.69 1.59 -11.06
CA ALA A 49 3.51 2.09 -11.77
C ALA A 49 3.73 3.50 -12.34
N VAL A 50 4.41 4.39 -11.63
CA VAL A 50 4.76 5.72 -12.13
C VAL A 50 5.76 5.61 -13.28
N ARG A 51 6.84 4.84 -13.13
CA ARG A 51 7.85 4.65 -14.19
C ARG A 51 7.25 4.04 -15.45
N ARG A 52 6.35 3.06 -15.31
CA ARG A 52 5.62 2.47 -16.44
C ARG A 52 4.75 3.49 -17.17
N ARG A 53 4.14 4.42 -16.42
CA ARG A 53 3.27 5.46 -17.01
C ARG A 53 4.08 6.60 -17.65
N TYR A 54 5.22 6.94 -17.08
CA TYR A 54 6.10 8.03 -17.49
C TYR A 54 7.54 7.52 -17.65
N PRO A 55 7.85 6.82 -18.76
CA PRO A 55 9.13 6.14 -18.94
C PRO A 55 10.34 7.08 -19.00
N ASP A 56 10.13 8.33 -19.40
CA ASP A 56 11.19 9.34 -19.53
C ASP A 56 11.43 10.14 -18.23
N TYR A 57 10.71 9.83 -17.15
CA TYR A 57 10.87 10.54 -15.89
C TYR A 57 12.14 10.08 -15.15
N ASP A 58 12.89 11.06 -14.64
CA ASP A 58 13.96 10.81 -13.70
C ASP A 58 13.43 10.46 -12.29
N ASP A 59 14.32 10.05 -11.39
CA ASP A 59 13.96 9.65 -10.03
C ASP A 59 13.30 10.78 -9.24
N ARG A 60 13.68 12.04 -9.50
CA ARG A 60 13.08 13.20 -8.84
C ARG A 60 11.64 13.41 -9.30
N GLN A 61 11.39 13.30 -10.60
CA GLN A 61 10.05 13.43 -11.16
C GLN A 61 9.14 12.29 -10.70
N VAL A 62 9.65 11.07 -10.63
CA VAL A 62 8.94 9.92 -10.05
C VAL A 62 8.55 10.20 -8.59
N PHE A 63 9.51 10.64 -7.77
CA PHE A 63 9.27 11.02 -6.38
C PHE A 63 8.17 12.09 -6.25
N LEU A 64 8.22 13.15 -7.06
CA LEU A 64 7.23 14.23 -6.99
C LEU A 64 5.81 13.75 -7.36
N VAL A 65 5.68 12.81 -8.29
CA VAL A 65 4.38 12.18 -8.60
C VAL A 65 3.87 11.38 -7.41
N LEU A 66 4.74 10.58 -6.77
CA LEU A 66 4.37 9.78 -5.60
C LEU A 66 3.93 10.67 -4.43
N VAL A 67 4.69 11.73 -4.13
CA VAL A 67 4.35 12.70 -3.09
C VAL A 67 2.97 13.33 -3.31
N ARG A 68 2.66 13.77 -4.54
CA ARG A 68 1.34 14.33 -4.87
C ARG A 68 0.22 13.32 -4.64
N ARG A 69 0.44 12.04 -4.98
CA ARG A 69 -0.54 10.96 -4.76
C ARG A 69 -0.72 10.62 -3.28
N THR A 70 0.35 10.64 -2.50
CA THR A 70 0.31 10.26 -1.08
C THR A 70 -0.30 11.36 -0.20
N TYR A 71 0.06 12.62 -0.44
CA TYR A 71 -0.30 13.73 0.45
C TYR A 71 -1.37 14.67 -0.10
N GLY A 72 -1.71 14.54 -1.39
CA GLY A 72 -2.56 15.48 -2.10
C GLY A 72 -1.81 16.76 -2.50
N ASP A 73 -2.38 17.48 -3.47
CA ASP A 73 -1.74 18.65 -4.06
C ASP A 73 -1.53 19.79 -3.05
N ASP A 74 -2.49 20.04 -2.16
CA ASP A 74 -2.43 21.13 -1.18
C ASP A 74 -1.20 21.03 -0.27
N LEU A 75 -0.90 19.84 0.25
CA LEU A 75 0.27 19.64 1.13
C LEU A 75 1.55 19.44 0.32
N ALA A 76 1.48 18.70 -0.79
CA ALA A 76 2.64 18.44 -1.64
C ALA A 76 3.24 19.74 -2.19
N LEU A 77 2.43 20.67 -2.67
CA LEU A 77 2.91 21.90 -3.30
C LEU A 77 3.43 22.94 -2.32
N GLN A 78 3.08 22.85 -1.03
CA GLN A 78 3.68 23.69 0.01
C GLN A 78 5.14 23.35 0.25
N VAL A 79 5.49 22.07 0.16
CA VAL A 79 6.85 21.57 0.45
C VAL A 79 7.67 21.36 -0.83
N TRP A 80 7.01 20.95 -1.93
CA TRP A 80 7.62 20.70 -3.24
C TRP A 80 6.83 21.41 -4.36
N PRO A 81 6.95 22.74 -4.49
CA PRO A 81 6.23 23.53 -5.51
C PRO A 81 6.49 23.04 -6.95
N GLU A 82 7.66 22.49 -7.23
CA GLU A 82 8.01 21.93 -8.53
C GLU A 82 7.17 20.70 -8.93
N ALA A 83 6.48 20.06 -7.98
CA ALA A 83 5.59 18.94 -8.25
C ALA A 83 4.42 19.34 -9.18
N ALA A 84 4.10 20.64 -9.27
CA ALA A 84 3.12 21.18 -10.22
C ALA A 84 3.49 20.93 -11.71
N ARG A 85 4.72 20.48 -11.99
CA ARG A 85 5.21 20.21 -13.35
C ARG A 85 5.15 18.73 -13.75
N VAL A 86 4.85 17.81 -12.82
CA VAL A 86 4.83 16.36 -13.08
C VAL A 86 3.42 15.79 -12.97
N GLY A 87 3.16 14.60 -13.53
CA GLY A 87 1.91 13.86 -13.26
C GLY A 87 0.64 14.48 -13.84
N ARG A 88 0.77 15.24 -14.94
CA ARG A 88 -0.35 15.54 -15.84
C ARG A 88 -0.65 14.36 -16.78
#